data_AF-A0A257EH31-F1
#
_entry.id   AF-A0A257EH31-F1
#
_cell.length_a   1.000
_cell.length_b   1.000
_cell.length_c   1.000
_cell.angle_alpha   90.00
_cell.angle_beta   90.00
_cell.angle_gamma   90.00
#
_symmetry.space_group_name_H-M   'P 1'
#
loop_
_entity.id
_entity.type
_entity.pdbx_description
1 polymer ?
#
loop_
_entity_poly.entity_id
_entity_poly.type
_entity_poly.pdbx_seq_one_letter_code
_entity_poly.pdbx_strand_id
1 'polypeptide(L)' 'MSSITIRNLPEETHRALRLRASLAGRSTEAEVRAILEQAARPAGRIQLGSLLAEIGQQAGGFDLDLERDKTPAEPMRFE' A
#
# COMPACT_ATOMS: atom_id res chain seq x y z
N MET A 1 -1.76 13.37 10.56
CA MET A 1 -0.43 12.74 10.40
C MET A 1 -0.49 11.38 11.05
N SER A 2 -0.08 10.32 10.36
CA SER A 2 0.03 8.98 10.95
C SER A 2 1.37 8.86 11.68
N SER A 3 1.35 8.31 12.89
CA SER A 3 2.55 8.08 13.71
C SER A 3 2.61 6.62 14.15
N ILE A 4 3.82 6.05 14.16
CA ILE A 4 4.08 4.69 14.65
C ILE A 4 5.14 4.79 15.75
N THR A 5 4.89 4.12 16.88
CA THR A 5 5.85 4.00 17.98
C THR A 5 6.29 2.55 18.12
N ILE A 6 7.59 2.29 17.98
CA ILE A 6 8.18 0.96 18.18
C ILE A 6 8.76 0.91 19.60
N ARG A 7 8.23 0.02 20.44
CA ARG A 7 8.71 -0.17 21.82
C ARG A 7 9.70 -1.32 21.88
N ASN A 8 10.64 -1.26 22.83
CA ASN A 8 11.63 -2.30 23.10
C ASN A 8 12.46 -2.69 21.86
N LEU A 9 12.81 -1.71 21.02
CA LEU A 9 13.73 -1.93 19.90
C LEU A 9 15.12 -2.26 20.46
N PRO A 10 15.75 -3.38 20.08
CA PRO A 10 17.09 -3.69 20.56
C PRO A 10 18.08 -2.57 20.23
N GLU A 11 18.96 -2.25 21.17
CA GLU A 11 19.89 -1.11 21.05
C GLU A 11 20.82 -1.26 19.85
N GLU A 12 21.24 -2.49 19.53
CA GLU A 12 22.04 -2.80 18.35
C GLU A 12 21.29 -2.46 17.05
N THR A 13 19.98 -2.69 17.01
CA THR A 13 19.14 -2.36 15.85
C THR A 13 19.00 -0.85 15.71
N HIS A 14 18.75 -0.14 16.81
CA HIS A 14 18.67 1.32 16.80
C HIS A 14 19.99 1.97 16.33
N ARG A 15 21.14 1.45 16.78
CA ARG A 15 22.47 1.90 16.32
C ARG A 15 22.69 1.62 14.84
N ALA A 16 22.34 0.43 14.37
CA ALA A 16 22.46 0.08 12.95
C ALA A 16 21.60 1.01 12.05
N LEU A 17 20.37 1.32 12.47
CA LEU A 17 19.49 2.26 11.76
C LEU A 17 20.10 3.67 11.74
N ARG A 18 20.68 4.14 12.84
CA ARG A 18 21.35 5.45 12.90
C ARG A 18 22.53 5.51 11.95
N LEU A 19 23.39 4.48 11.92
CA LEU A 19 24.53 4.42 11.01
C LEU A 19 24.07 4.41 9.55
N ARG A 20 23.06 3.60 9.23
CA ARG A 20 22.47 3.53 7.88
C ARG A 20 21.91 4.89 7.45
N ALA A 21 21.22 5.60 8.35
CA ALA A 21 20.69 6.93 8.08
C ALA A 21 21.81 7.95 7.80
N SER A 22 22.89 7.93 8.59
CA SER A 22 24.07 8.77 8.36
C SER A 22 24.71 8.51 7.00
N LEU A 23 24.86 7.23 6.61
CA LEU A 23 25.38 6.85 5.29
C LEU A 23 24.48 7.33 4.14
N ALA A 24 23.17 7.35 4.35
CA ALA A 24 22.19 7.84 3.39
C ALA A 24 21.99 9.37 3.44
N GLY A 25 22.71 10.10 4.30
CA GLY A 25 22.62 11.55 4.41
C GLY A 25 21.28 12.07 4.94
N ARG A 26 20.58 11.29 5.77
CA ARG A 26 19.24 11.62 6.29
C ARG A 26 19.09 11.32 7.78
N SER A 27 18.02 11.83 8.39
CA SER A 27 17.72 11.52 9.79
C SER A 27 17.31 10.05 9.96
N THR A 28 17.48 9.50 11.17
CA THR A 28 17.06 8.12 11.49
C THR A 28 15.58 7.90 11.21
N GLU A 29 14.72 8.88 11.51
CA GLU A 29 13.29 8.79 11.22
C GLU A 29 13.01 8.75 9.71
N ALA A 30 13.71 9.56 8.93
CA ALA A 30 13.58 9.55 7.47
C ALA A 30 14.07 8.23 6.85
N GLU A 31 15.11 7.62 7.42
CA GLU A 31 15.58 6.28 7.05
C GLU A 31 14.51 5.22 7.34
N VAL A 32 13.98 5.19 8.55
CA VAL A 32 12.93 4.24 8.95
C VAL A 32 11.70 4.40 8.07
N ARG A 33 11.26 5.63 7.80
CA ARG A 33 10.14 5.91 6.91
C ARG A 33 10.36 5.32 5.51
N ALA A 34 11.54 5.52 4.93
CA ALA A 34 11.83 4.99 3.60
C ALA A 34 11.90 3.46 3.57
N ILE A 35 12.43 2.81 4.61
CA ILE A 35 12.41 1.34 4.73
C ILE A 35 10.95 0.84 4.73
N LEU A 36 10.09 1.48 5.53
CA LEU A 36 8.68 1.12 5.61
C LEU A 36 7.94 1.38 4.30
N GLU A 37 8.23 2.48 3.61
CA GLU A 37 7.65 2.78 2.29
C GLU A 37 8.05 1.74 1.24
N GLN A 38 9.33 1.36 1.19
CA GLN A 38 9.81 0.32 0.28
C GLN A 38 9.17 -1.04 0.59
N ALA A 39 9.05 -1.40 1.87
CA ALA A 39 8.41 -2.64 2.29
C ALA A 39 6.91 -2.67 1.99
N ALA A 40 6.21 -1.55 2.20
CA ALA A 40 4.77 -1.44 1.96
C ALA A 40 4.42 -1.23 0.48
N ARG A 41 5.37 -0.80 -0.34
CA ARG A 41 5.18 -0.50 -1.77
C ARG A 41 6.27 -1.19 -2.60
N PRO A 42 6.29 -2.53 -2.63
CA PRO A 42 7.27 -3.25 -3.43
C PRO A 42 7.16 -2.88 -4.91
N ALA A 43 8.30 -2.89 -5.60
CA ALA A 43 8.35 -2.70 -7.04
C ALA A 43 7.49 -3.75 -7.75
N GLY A 44 6.77 -3.35 -8.79
CA GLY A 44 5.89 -4.25 -9.56
C GLY A 44 4.52 -4.50 -8.95
N ARG A 45 4.16 -3.87 -7.82
CA ARG A 45 2.78 -3.95 -7.31
C ARG A 45 1.80 -3.35 -8.32
N ILE A 46 0.69 -4.03 -8.56
CA ILE A 46 -0.39 -3.50 -9.40
C ILE A 46 -1.06 -2.35 -8.64
N GLN A 47 -1.03 -1.17 -9.23
CA GLN A 47 -1.78 -0.03 -8.72
C GLN A 47 -3.20 -0.10 -9.31
N LEU A 48 -4.06 -0.96 -8.73
CA LEU A 48 -5.37 -1.27 -9.30
C LEU A 48 -6.20 -0.02 -9.65
N GLY A 49 -6.21 0.98 -8.76
CA GLY A 49 -6.90 2.24 -9.03
C GLY A 49 -6.35 2.98 -10.25
N SER A 50 -5.02 3.09 -10.38
CA SER A 50 -4.36 3.71 -11.53
C SER A 50 -4.64 2.92 -12.82
N LEU A 51 -4.56 1.59 -12.76
CA LEU A 51 -4.84 0.71 -13.89
C LEU A 51 -6.29 0.87 -14.37
N LEU A 52 -7.26 0.86 -13.46
CA LEU A 52 -8.67 1.07 -13.80
C LEU A 52 -8.92 2.47 -14.35
N ALA A 53 -8.24 3.49 -13.80
CA ALA A 53 -8.31 4.84 -14.32
C ALA A 53 -7.75 4.95 -15.75
N GLU A 54 -6.63 4.30 -16.06
CA GLU A 54 -6.07 4.22 -17.40
C GLU A 54 -7.03 3.55 -18.39
N ILE A 55 -7.64 2.43 -18.00
CA ILE A 55 -8.67 1.74 -18.80
C ILE A 55 -9.85 2.68 -19.08
N GLY A 56 -10.35 3.37 -18.05
CA GLY A 56 -11.44 4.33 -18.18
C GLY A 56 -11.10 5.48 -19.15
N GLN A 57 -9.88 6.03 -19.05
CA GLN A 57 -9.42 7.10 -19.94
C GLN A 57 -9.28 6.62 -21.40
N GLN A 58 -8.74 5.42 -21.63
CA GLN A 58 -8.64 4.82 -22.97
C GLN A 58 -10.02 4.56 -23.60
N ALA A 59 -11.02 4.26 -22.78
CA ALA A 59 -12.41 4.10 -23.20
C ALA A 59 -13.15 5.42 -23.42
N GLY A 60 -12.49 6.57 -23.29
CA GLY A 60 -13.07 7.90 -23.49
C GLY A 60 -13.73 8.52 -22.24
N GLY A 61 -13.58 7.88 -21.07
CA GLY A 61 -14.28 8.24 -19.84
C GLY A 61 -15.76 7.90 -19.92
N PHE A 62 -16.28 7.20 -18.93
CA PHE A 62 -17.71 6.85 -18.87
C PHE A 62 -18.19 6.88 -17.43
N ASP A 63 -19.46 7.27 -17.27
CA ASP A 63 -20.16 7.16 -16.01
C ASP A 63 -21.03 5.89 -16.06
N LEU A 64 -20.98 5.10 -15.00
CA LEU A 64 -21.69 3.83 -14.93
C LEU A 64 -22.99 4.03 -14.16
N ASP A 65 -24.08 4.22 -14.88
CA ASP A 65 -25.42 4.21 -14.30
C ASP A 65 -25.93 2.76 -14.22
N LEU A 66 -25.38 2.00 -13.27
CA LEU A 66 -25.67 0.59 -13.06
C LEU A 66 -26.53 0.40 -11.81
N GLU A 67 -27.74 -0.11 -11.98
CA GLU A 67 -28.52 -0.61 -10.85
C GLU A 67 -28.04 -2.00 -10.44
N ARG A 68 -27.77 -2.17 -9.13
CA ARG A 68 -27.43 -3.47 -8.57
C ARG A 68 -28.64 -4.40 -8.65
N ASP A 69 -28.49 -5.55 -9.30
CA ASP A 69 -29.47 -6.64 -9.22
C ASP A 69 -29.65 -7.07 -7.76
N LYS A 70 -30.90 -7.06 -7.29
CA LYS A 70 -31.31 -7.41 -5.93
C LYS A 70 -31.96 -8.79 -5.86
N THR A 71 -32.01 -9.52 -6.98
CA THR A 71 -32.52 -10.89 -7.01
C THR A 71 -31.68 -11.76 -6.08
N PRO A 72 -32.31 -12.45 -5.11
CA PRO A 72 -31.58 -13.38 -4.24
C PRO A 72 -30.90 -14.48 -5.05
N ALA A 73 -29.68 -14.85 -4.68
CA ALA A 73 -29.00 -15.98 -5.32
C ALA A 73 -29.75 -17.28 -5.05
N GLU A 74 -29.87 -18.13 -6.07
CA GLU A 74 -30.43 -19.47 -5.88
C GLU A 74 -29.47 -20.32 -5.02
N PRO A 75 -29.97 -21.01 -3.99
CA PRO A 75 -29.13 -21.86 -3.14
C PRO A 75 -28.51 -23.01 -3.93
N MET A 76 -27.22 -23.28 -3.69
CA MET A 76 -26.56 -24.48 -4.20
C MET A 76 -27.22 -25.73 -3.61
N ARG A 77 -27.61 -26.68 -4.47
CA ARG A 77 -28.07 -28.00 -4.06
C ARG A 77 -26.86 -28.92 -4.01
N PHE A 78 -26.63 -29.55 -2.87
CA PHE A 78 -25.61 -30.58 -2.71
C PHE A 78 -26.31 -31.93 -2.90
N GLU A 79 -26.26 -32.48 -4.11
CA GLU A 79 -26.56 -33.92 -4.34
C GLU A 79 -25.31 -34.76 -4.10
#